data_AF-A0A6P8ZTI2-F1
#
_entry.id   AF-A0A6P8ZTI2-F1
#
_cell.length_a   1.000
_cell.length_b   1.000
_cell.length_c   1.000
_cell.angle_alpha   90.00
_cell.angle_beta   90.00
_cell.angle_gamma   90.00
#
_symmetry.space_group_name_H-M   'P 1'
#
loop_
_entity.id
_entity.type
_entity.pdbx_description
1 polymer ?
#
loop_
_entity_poly.entity_id
_entity_poly.type
_entity_poly.pdbx_seq_one_letter_code
_entity_poly.pdbx_strand_id
1 'polypeptide(L)'
;MEPEEETEQTLNYDFNYNLVLCKSLMNKLSLPQERQLATDWLLKLSTCGTTMDEMRLRNMFAYLLLLSLQDGQLRPPFDSAAPAAPLPALEHLLPSVAYESGDDFGDASGLSGGYSHREQSYDDADGSGAGAGPTRRACDYSPDGGEFFASQPVPRCGAFCYLAVVARQDQ
;
A
#
# COMPACT_ATOMS: atom_id res chain seq x y z
N MET A 1 -18.87 0.91 18.09
CA MET A 1 -18.10 0.47 16.92
C MET A 1 -17.31 -0.71 17.45
N GLU A 2 -17.75 -1.93 17.15
CA GLU A 2 -17.02 -3.13 17.57
C GLU A 2 -15.62 -3.06 16.92
N PRO A 3 -14.53 -3.34 17.65
CA PRO A 3 -13.21 -3.44 17.01
C PRO A 3 -13.32 -4.54 15.94
N GLU A 4 -13.08 -4.18 14.68
CA GLU A 4 -13.06 -5.16 13.60
C GLU A 4 -12.02 -6.22 13.94
N GLU A 5 -12.46 -7.46 14.16
CA GLU A 5 -11.55 -8.56 14.48
C GLU A 5 -10.53 -8.69 13.35
N GLU A 6 -9.26 -8.60 13.72
CA GLU A 6 -8.17 -8.76 12.79
C GLU A 6 -8.07 -10.24 12.39
N THR A 7 -8.50 -10.55 11.17
CA THR A 7 -8.46 -11.91 10.63
C THR A 7 -7.26 -12.10 9.69
N GLU A 8 -6.88 -13.35 9.45
CA GLU A 8 -5.91 -13.71 8.40
C GLU A 8 -6.29 -13.12 7.03
N GLN A 9 -7.59 -13.06 6.73
CA GLN A 9 -8.08 -12.51 5.46
C GLN A 9 -7.83 -11.01 5.37
N THR A 10 -8.13 -10.27 6.44
CA THR A 10 -7.87 -8.83 6.53
C THR A 10 -6.37 -8.53 6.43
N LEU A 11 -5.53 -9.27 7.17
CA LEU A 11 -4.08 -9.10 7.13
C LEU A 11 -3.49 -9.39 5.74
N ASN A 12 -3.96 -10.43 5.07
CA ASN A 12 -3.50 -10.73 3.71
C ASN A 12 -3.99 -9.69 2.70
N TYR A 13 -5.19 -9.15 2.90
CA TYR A 13 -5.70 -8.07 2.08
C TYR A 13 -4.83 -6.82 2.19
N ASP A 14 -4.53 -6.36 3.41
CA ASP A 14 -3.69 -5.18 3.67
C ASP A 14 -2.29 -5.34 3.08
N PHE A 15 -1.70 -6.54 3.22
CA PHE A 15 -0.42 -6.85 2.60
C PHE A 15 -0.45 -6.72 1.09
N ASN A 16 -1.45 -7.33 0.45
CA ASN A 16 -1.59 -7.32 -1.01
C ASN A 16 -1.82 -5.90 -1.53
N TYR A 17 -2.61 -5.11 -0.80
CA TYR A 17 -2.81 -3.69 -1.10
C TYR A 17 -1.47 -2.93 -1.05
N ASN A 18 -0.73 -3.04 0.05
CA ASN A 18 0.59 -2.41 0.20
C ASN A 18 1.59 -2.87 -0.87
N LEU A 19 1.56 -4.16 -1.24
CA LEU A 19 2.43 -4.73 -2.28
C LEU A 19 2.16 -4.10 -3.66
N VAL A 20 0.87 -3.94 -4.04
CA VAL A 20 0.49 -3.29 -5.30
C VAL A 20 0.93 -1.84 -5.32
N LEU A 21 0.71 -1.12 -4.21
CA LEU A 21 1.16 0.28 -4.10
C LEU A 21 2.67 0.40 -4.22
N CYS A 22 3.43 -0.44 -3.50
CA CYS A 22 4.90 -0.44 -3.59
C CYS A 22 5.37 -0.64 -5.04
N LYS A 23 4.82 -1.64 -5.74
CA LYS A 23 5.16 -1.91 -7.16
C LYS A 23 4.89 -0.70 -8.06
N SER A 24 3.79 0.01 -7.83
CA SER A 24 3.46 1.21 -8.62
C SER A 24 4.41 2.38 -8.37
N LEU A 25 5.04 2.44 -7.19
CA LEU A 25 5.92 3.52 -6.76
C LEU A 25 7.41 3.24 -7.00
N MET A 26 7.78 2.05 -7.49
CA MET A 26 9.19 1.68 -7.74
C MET A 26 9.96 2.68 -8.59
N ASN A 27 9.29 3.34 -9.55
CA ASN A 27 9.90 4.33 -10.43
C ASN A 27 10.22 5.67 -9.73
N LYS A 28 9.76 5.89 -8.50
CA LYS A 28 10.14 7.06 -7.69
C LYS A 28 11.58 6.99 -7.21
N LEU A 29 12.12 5.78 -7.02
CA LEU A 29 13.53 5.58 -6.68
C LEU A 29 14.39 5.87 -7.90
N SER A 30 15.24 6.88 -7.81
CA SER A 30 16.09 7.30 -8.94
C SER A 30 17.19 6.27 -9.25
N LEU A 31 17.74 5.62 -8.21
CA LEU A 31 18.87 4.70 -8.34
C LEU A 31 18.41 3.27 -8.68
N PRO A 32 18.99 2.61 -9.70
CA PRO A 32 18.70 1.21 -10.02
C PRO A 32 18.97 0.26 -8.84
N GLN A 33 20.01 0.54 -8.06
CA GLN A 33 20.38 -0.26 -6.90
C GLN A 33 19.30 -0.21 -5.81
N GLU A 34 18.72 0.96 -5.53
CA GLU A 34 17.62 1.10 -4.58
C GLU A 34 16.38 0.33 -5.07
N ARG A 35 16.08 0.40 -6.37
CA ARG A 35 14.99 -0.40 -6.94
C ARG A 35 15.23 -1.91 -6.76
N GLN A 36 16.48 -2.36 -6.88
CA GLN A 36 16.81 -3.77 -6.62
C GLN A 36 16.60 -4.12 -5.14
N LEU A 37 17.08 -3.29 -4.21
CA LEU A 37 16.89 -3.51 -2.77
C LEU A 37 15.40 -3.58 -2.39
N ALA A 38 14.59 -2.62 -2.87
CA ALA A 38 13.16 -2.64 -2.65
C ALA A 38 12.50 -3.91 -3.23
N THR A 39 12.95 -4.37 -4.39
CA THR A 39 12.47 -5.61 -5.01
C THR A 39 12.80 -6.83 -4.15
N ASP A 40 14.02 -6.90 -3.63
CA ASP A 40 14.49 -8.00 -2.79
C ASP A 40 13.70 -8.05 -1.46
N TRP A 41 13.42 -6.88 -0.86
CA TRP A 41 12.57 -6.78 0.32
C TRP A 41 11.13 -7.22 0.04
N LEU A 42 10.52 -6.79 -1.07
CA LEU A 42 9.18 -7.23 -1.45
C LEU A 42 9.12 -8.74 -1.68
N LEU A 43 10.16 -9.33 -2.28
CA LEU A 43 10.26 -10.77 -2.46
C LEU A 43 10.32 -11.48 -1.10
N LYS A 44 11.19 -11.03 -0.18
CA LYS A 44 11.27 -11.57 1.19
C LYS A 44 9.92 -11.52 1.88
N LEU A 45 9.27 -10.35 1.92
CA LEU A 45 7.99 -10.17 2.60
C LEU A 45 6.89 -11.05 2.01
N SER A 46 6.92 -11.30 0.70
CA SER A 46 5.96 -12.18 0.03
C SER A 46 6.10 -13.65 0.42
N THR A 47 7.24 -14.04 1.03
CA THR A 47 7.47 -15.39 1.56
C THR A 47 7.12 -15.54 3.04
N CYS A 48 6.76 -14.45 3.72
CA CYS A 48 6.41 -14.43 5.15
C CYS A 48 4.89 -14.48 5.35
N GLY A 49 4.45 -15.05 6.49
CA GLY A 49 3.04 -15.07 6.87
C GLY A 49 2.53 -16.46 7.26
N THR A 50 3.34 -17.24 7.97
CA THR A 50 2.94 -18.58 8.47
C THR A 50 2.08 -18.51 9.72
N THR A 51 2.25 -17.45 10.53
CA THR A 51 1.49 -17.18 11.75
C THR A 51 0.85 -15.79 11.70
N MET A 52 -0.18 -15.56 12.50
CA MET A 52 -0.82 -14.23 12.61
C MET A 52 0.19 -13.14 12.99
N ASP A 53 1.08 -13.42 13.94
CA ASP A 53 2.11 -12.45 14.36
C ASP A 53 3.13 -12.16 13.25
N GLU A 54 3.50 -13.19 12.47
CA GLU A 54 4.35 -12.97 11.29
C GLU A 54 3.65 -12.17 10.20
N MET A 55 2.34 -12.36 10.00
CA MET A 55 1.55 -11.56 9.07
C MET A 55 1.46 -10.09 9.50
N ARG A 56 1.27 -9.81 10.80
CA ARG A 56 1.30 -8.45 11.35
C ARG A 56 2.64 -7.76 11.10
N LEU A 57 3.74 -8.45 11.43
CA LEU A 57 5.09 -7.93 11.18
C LEU A 57 5.32 -7.70 9.69
N ARG A 58 4.92 -8.65 8.83
CA ARG A 58 5.03 -8.52 7.36
C ARG A 58 4.30 -7.28 6.87
N ASN A 59 3.09 -7.04 7.37
CA ASN A 59 2.30 -5.87 7.01
C ASN A 59 2.97 -4.58 7.46
N MET A 60 3.53 -4.56 8.67
CA MET A 60 4.27 -3.41 9.19
C MET A 60 5.49 -3.07 8.33
N PHE A 61 6.31 -4.06 7.99
CA PHE A 61 7.44 -3.87 7.07
C PHE A 61 6.99 -3.39 5.69
N ALA A 62 5.93 -3.98 5.12
CA ALA A 62 5.41 -3.57 3.82
C ALA A 62 4.91 -2.11 3.83
N TYR A 63 4.26 -1.68 4.92
CA TYR A 63 3.81 -0.31 5.10
C TYR A 63 4.99 0.68 5.22
N LEU A 64 6.02 0.35 6.01
CA LEU A 64 7.20 1.23 6.13
C LEU A 64 8.00 1.32 4.81
N LEU A 65 8.05 0.23 4.04
CA LEU A 65 8.64 0.26 2.70
C LEU A 65 7.81 1.14 1.76
N LEU A 66 6.48 1.05 1.82
CA LEU A 66 5.57 1.91 1.07
C LEU A 66 5.83 3.40 1.36
N LEU A 67 5.97 3.78 2.64
CA LEU A 67 6.30 5.15 3.03
C LEU A 67 7.65 5.60 2.45
N SER A 68 8.67 4.75 2.51
CA SER A 68 9.99 5.05 1.92
C SER A 68 9.90 5.26 0.40
N LEU A 69 9.11 4.44 -0.30
CA LEU A 69 8.86 4.58 -1.73
C LEU A 69 8.07 5.85 -2.07
N GLN A 70 7.12 6.26 -1.22
CA GLN A 70 6.37 7.49 -1.40
C GLN A 70 7.27 8.72 -1.34
N ASP A 71 8.22 8.73 -0.42
CA ASP A 71 9.27 9.75 -0.25
C ASP A 71 10.33 9.71 -1.36
N GLY A 72 10.41 8.62 -2.12
CA GLY A 72 11.34 8.45 -3.23
C GLY A 72 12.79 8.13 -2.80
N GLN A 73 12.99 7.74 -1.55
CA GLN A 73 14.29 7.33 -1.01
C GLN A 73 14.13 6.20 0.00
N LEU A 74 14.98 5.17 -0.09
CA LEU A 74 14.99 4.10 0.90
C LEU A 74 15.59 4.58 2.24
N ARG A 75 14.99 4.12 3.33
CA ARG A 75 15.46 4.35 4.70
C ARG A 75 15.73 3.00 5.37
N PRO A 76 16.54 2.96 6.45
CA PRO A 76 16.69 1.77 7.25
C PRO A 76 15.33 1.14 7.63
N PRO A 77 15.18 -0.19 7.55
CA PRO A 77 16.21 -1.18 7.18
C PRO A 77 16.30 -1.47 5.66
N PHE A 78 15.51 -0.80 4.83
CA PHE A 78 15.36 -1.07 3.40
C PHE A 78 16.52 -0.56 2.54
N ASP A 79 17.38 0.28 3.09
CA ASP A 79 18.62 0.77 2.47
C ASP A 79 19.76 -0.28 2.45
N SER A 80 19.48 -1.48 2.96
CA SER A 80 20.39 -2.62 2.98
C SER A 80 19.71 -3.90 2.50
N ALA A 81 20.49 -4.91 2.14
CA ALA A 81 19.96 -6.19 1.68
C ALA A 81 19.13 -6.87 2.77
N ALA A 82 17.98 -7.42 2.39
CA ALA A 82 17.08 -8.06 3.32
C ALA A 82 17.76 -9.27 4.01
N PRO A 83 17.84 -9.33 5.34
CA PRO A 83 18.52 -10.42 6.03
C PRO A 83 17.86 -11.78 5.75
N ALA A 84 18.64 -12.87 5.75
CA ALA A 84 18.09 -14.22 5.58
C ALA A 84 17.31 -14.73 6.82
N ALA A 85 17.43 -14.04 7.95
CA ALA A 85 16.75 -14.38 9.20
C ALA A 85 15.20 -14.31 9.06
N PRO A 86 14.45 -15.11 9.82
CA PRO A 86 12.98 -15.05 9.83
C PRO A 86 12.49 -13.69 10.32
N LEU A 87 11.29 -13.29 9.89
CA LEU A 87 10.78 -11.94 10.13
C LEU A 87 10.69 -11.54 11.62
N PRO A 88 10.29 -12.43 12.56
CA PRO A 88 10.30 -12.11 13.99
C PRO A 88 11.68 -11.72 14.53
N ALA A 89 12.76 -12.29 14.00
CA ALA A 89 14.12 -11.93 14.41
C ALA A 89 14.50 -10.50 13.98
N LEU A 90 13.74 -9.90 13.07
CA LEU A 90 13.96 -8.56 12.52
C LEU A 90 13.07 -7.50 13.18
N GLU A 91 12.20 -7.86 14.11
CA GLU A 91 11.25 -6.94 14.77
C GLU A 91 11.94 -5.70 15.37
N HIS A 92 13.15 -5.86 15.92
CA HIS A 92 13.97 -4.77 16.46
C HIS A 92 14.39 -3.70 15.44
N LEU A 93 14.24 -3.96 14.13
CA LEU A 93 14.50 -3.00 13.06
C LEU A 93 13.30 -2.10 12.78
N LEU A 94 12.12 -2.46 13.29
CA LEU A 94 10.96 -1.59 13.20
C LEU A 94 11.18 -0.40 14.14
N PRO A 95 10.81 0.82 13.72
CA PRO A 95 10.66 1.90 14.67
C PRO A 95 9.71 1.42 15.77
N SER A 96 9.90 1.86 17.01
CA SER A 96 8.89 1.70 18.05
C SER A 96 7.72 2.62 17.68
N VAL A 97 7.01 2.25 16.61
CA VAL A 97 5.65 2.69 16.40
C VAL A 97 4.91 1.98 17.50
N ALA A 98 4.62 2.71 18.57
CA ALA A 98 3.54 2.33 19.45
C ALA A 98 2.32 2.17 18.53
N TYR A 99 2.05 0.93 18.13
CA TYR A 99 0.69 0.55 17.86
C TYR A 99 -0.02 0.95 19.14
N GLU A 100 -0.82 2.02 19.08
CA GLU A 100 -1.65 2.43 20.20
C GLU A 100 -2.71 1.33 20.38
N SER A 101 -2.29 0.20 20.93
CA SER A 101 -3.15 -0.62 21.77
C SER A 101 -3.51 0.30 22.93
N GLY A 102 -4.75 0.77 22.89
CA GLY A 102 -5.26 1.88 23.69
C GLY A 102 -5.30 1.59 25.19
N ASP A 103 -4.15 1.57 25.83
CA ASP A 103 -4.00 1.51 27.27
C ASP A 103 -2.83 2.41 27.71
N ASP A 104 -3.16 3.36 28.60
CA ASP A 104 -2.27 4.12 29.49
C ASP A 104 -1.76 5.52 29.05
N PHE A 105 -2.31 6.53 29.75
CA PHE A 105 -1.88 7.92 29.77
C PHE A 105 -0.60 8.07 30.59
N GLY A 106 0.53 8.43 29.98
CA GLY A 106 1.75 8.71 30.74
C GLY A 106 2.92 9.28 29.93
N ASP A 107 2.92 10.60 29.75
CA ASP A 107 4.08 11.51 29.55
C ASP A 107 5.35 10.95 28.85
N ALA A 108 5.55 11.34 27.60
CA ALA A 108 6.89 11.46 27.02
C ALA A 108 6.93 12.62 26.01
N SER A 109 7.08 13.81 26.56
CA SER A 109 7.59 14.99 25.87
C SER A 109 8.95 14.69 25.21
N GLY A 110 8.96 14.30 23.93
CA GLY A 110 10.25 14.09 23.26
C GLY A 110 10.30 13.46 21.88
N LEU A 111 9.41 13.76 20.94
CA LEU A 111 9.70 13.54 19.51
C LEU A 111 9.28 14.75 18.65
N SER A 112 10.18 15.72 18.62
CA SER A 112 10.28 16.73 17.56
C SER A 112 10.70 16.03 16.26
N GLY A 113 9.72 15.70 15.42
CA GLY A 113 9.94 15.18 14.06
C GLY A 113 8.68 15.39 13.24
N GLY A 114 8.39 16.65 12.92
CA GLY A 114 7.18 17.05 12.21
C GLY A 114 7.09 16.44 10.81
N TYR A 115 6.25 15.43 10.66
CA TYR A 115 5.67 15.06 9.37
C TYR A 115 4.33 15.76 9.27
N SER A 116 4.28 16.80 8.44
CA SER A 116 3.06 17.54 8.14
C SER A 116 2.06 16.61 7.44
N HIS A 117 1.12 16.10 8.22
CA HIS A 117 -0.09 15.43 7.76
C HIS A 117 -0.90 16.44 6.93
N ARG A 118 -0.72 16.44 5.60
CA ARG A 118 -1.63 17.16 4.72
C ARG A 118 -2.80 16.24 4.46
N GLU A 119 -3.79 16.29 5.36
CA GLU A 119 -5.11 15.73 5.10
C GLU A 119 -5.67 16.34 3.82
N GLN A 120 -5.88 15.50 2.82
CA GLN A 120 -6.65 15.86 1.65
C GLN A 120 -8.09 15.50 2.00
N SER A 121 -8.83 16.51 2.48
CA SER A 121 -10.27 16.42 2.69
C SER A 121 -10.93 16.10 1.35
N TYR A 122 -11.67 14.99 1.31
CA TYR A 122 -12.64 14.77 0.25
C TYR A 122 -13.93 15.44 0.71
N ASP A 123 -14.04 16.73 0.44
CA ASP A 123 -15.28 17.46 0.58
C ASP A 123 -16.26 16.98 -0.51
N ASP A 124 -17.42 16.49 -0.06
CA ASP A 124 -18.63 16.34 -0.86
C ASP A 124 -18.93 17.64 -1.61
N ALA A 125 -19.06 17.58 -2.93
CA ALA A 125 -19.57 18.69 -3.72
C ALA A 125 -20.41 18.19 -4.91
N ASP A 126 -21.71 18.15 -4.68
CA ASP A 126 -22.72 18.55 -5.65
C ASP A 126 -22.41 19.96 -6.19
N GLY A 127 -22.73 20.20 -7.47
CA GLY A 127 -22.86 21.54 -8.03
C GLY A 127 -21.65 22.15 -8.75
N SER A 128 -21.73 22.19 -10.09
CA SER A 128 -21.21 23.20 -11.03
C SER A 128 -19.99 24.04 -10.65
N GLY A 129 -18.90 23.88 -11.42
CA GLY A 129 -17.84 24.90 -11.47
C GLY A 129 -16.63 24.47 -12.28
N ALA A 130 -16.42 25.13 -13.41
CA ALA A 130 -15.35 24.89 -14.37
C ALA A 130 -13.91 24.94 -13.78
N GLY A 131 -13.05 24.03 -14.27
CA GLY A 131 -11.61 24.28 -14.37
C GLY A 131 -10.68 23.26 -13.71
N ALA A 132 -10.47 22.10 -14.32
CA ALA A 132 -9.26 21.29 -14.15
C ALA A 132 -9.05 20.41 -15.40
N GLY A 133 -7.81 20.29 -15.88
CA GLY A 133 -7.46 19.59 -17.12
C GLY A 133 -7.90 18.12 -17.15
N PRO A 134 -7.96 17.48 -18.34
CA PRO A 134 -8.63 16.21 -18.49
C PRO A 134 -7.81 15.09 -17.86
N THR A 135 -8.13 14.70 -16.63
CA THR A 135 -7.96 13.33 -16.18
C THR A 135 -8.86 12.47 -17.06
N ARG A 136 -8.33 12.02 -18.20
CA ARG A 136 -9.02 11.13 -19.12
C ARG A 136 -9.34 9.85 -18.39
N ARG A 137 -10.62 9.54 -18.26
CA ARG A 137 -11.09 8.36 -17.52
C ARG A 137 -11.04 7.17 -18.48
N ALA A 138 -10.81 5.97 -17.94
CA ALA A 138 -10.76 4.75 -18.75
C ALA A 138 -12.06 4.50 -19.56
N CYS A 139 -13.20 5.03 -19.08
CA CYS A 139 -14.48 5.00 -19.78
C CYS A 139 -14.47 5.75 -21.12
N ASP A 140 -13.59 6.74 -21.30
CA ASP A 140 -13.55 7.59 -22.50
C ASP A 140 -13.08 6.83 -23.75
N TYR A 141 -12.46 5.66 -23.56
CA TYR A 141 -11.91 4.81 -24.62
C TYR A 141 -12.67 3.50 -24.80
N SER A 142 -13.74 3.30 -24.04
CA SER A 142 -14.50 2.05 -24.11
C SER A 142 -15.32 2.03 -25.41
N PRO A 143 -15.32 0.92 -26.16
CA PRO A 143 -16.07 0.81 -27.41
C PRO A 143 -17.59 0.92 -27.24
N ASP A 144 -18.08 0.75 -26.01
CA ASP A 144 -19.47 0.86 -25.59
C ASP A 144 -19.78 2.20 -24.87
N GLY A 145 -18.88 3.18 -24.95
CA GLY A 145 -19.06 4.48 -24.27
C GLY A 145 -18.99 4.41 -22.75
N GLY A 146 -18.52 3.29 -22.17
CA GLY A 146 -18.32 3.13 -20.74
C GLY A 146 -19.42 2.35 -20.03
N GLU A 147 -20.43 1.84 -20.76
CA GLU A 147 -21.53 1.03 -20.22
C GLU A 147 -21.05 -0.21 -19.45
N PHE A 148 -20.00 -0.88 -19.94
CA PHE A 148 -19.36 -1.98 -19.22
C PHE A 148 -18.93 -1.53 -17.82
N PHE A 149 -18.19 -0.43 -17.70
CA PHE A 149 -17.71 0.09 -16.41
C PHE A 149 -18.85 0.58 -15.51
N ALA A 150 -19.92 1.14 -16.08
CA ALA A 150 -21.08 1.63 -15.33
C ALA A 150 -21.90 0.50 -14.69
N SER A 151 -21.93 -0.68 -15.33
CA SER A 151 -22.64 -1.86 -14.85
C SER A 151 -21.83 -2.74 -13.89
N GLN A 152 -20.55 -2.44 -13.67
CA GLN A 152 -19.74 -3.22 -12.74
C GLN A 152 -20.05 -2.85 -11.28
N PRO A 153 -19.98 -3.80 -10.35
CA PRO A 153 -20.09 -3.49 -8.94
C PRO A 153 -18.95 -2.55 -8.53
N VAL A 154 -19.30 -1.38 -7.98
CA VAL A 154 -18.32 -0.46 -7.41
C VAL A 154 -17.96 -0.97 -6.01
N PRO A 155 -16.72 -1.46 -5.80
CA PRO A 155 -16.33 -1.92 -4.48
C PRO A 155 -16.34 -0.73 -3.50
N ARG A 156 -16.96 -0.94 -2.34
CA ARG A 156 -17.05 0.08 -1.29
C ARG A 156 -15.69 0.35 -0.63
N CYS A 157 -14.76 -0.60 -0.71
CA CYS A 157 -13.36 -0.48 -0.31
C CYS A 157 -12.49 -1.35 -1.23
N GLY A 158 -11.28 -0.87 -1.58
CA GLY A 158 -10.27 -1.65 -2.31
C GLY A 158 -10.04 -1.31 -3.77
N ALA A 159 -9.29 -2.18 -4.44
CA ALA A 159 -9.02 -2.13 -5.89
C ALA A 159 -9.79 -3.23 -6.61
N PHE A 160 -10.23 -2.94 -7.84
CA PHE A 160 -10.81 -3.92 -8.75
C PHE A 160 -9.94 -4.03 -10.01
N CYS A 161 -9.86 -5.22 -10.59
CA CYS A 161 -9.13 -5.47 -11.82
C CYS A 161 -10.03 -6.23 -12.80
N TYR A 162 -10.09 -5.76 -14.05
CA TYR A 162 -10.79 -6.47 -15.13
C TYR A 162 -9.79 -7.19 -16.02
N LEU A 163 -10.10 -8.43 -16.39
CA LEU A 163 -9.31 -9.23 -17.32
C LEU A 163 -10.11 -9.44 -18.60
N ALA A 164 -9.51 -9.14 -19.75
CA ALA A 164 -10.09 -9.48 -21.05
C ALA A 164 -9.33 -10.65 -21.67
N VAL A 165 -10.07 -11.67 -22.13
CA VAL A 165 -9.51 -12.81 -22.86
C VAL A 165 -9.96 -12.72 -24.31
N VAL A 166 -9.00 -12.71 -25.24
CA VAL A 166 -9.27 -12.74 -26.68
C VAL A 166 -8.69 -14.01 -27.26
N ALA A 167 -9.49 -14.74 -28.04
CA ALA A 167 -9.04 -15.88 -28.83
C ALA A 167 -8.92 -15.46 -30.30
N ARG A 168 -7.83 -15.83 -30.95
CA ARG A 168 -7.71 -15.68 -32.41
C ARG A 168 -8.38 -16.89 -33.05
N GLN A 169 -9.31 -16.64 -33.96
CA GLN A 169 -9.78 -17.65 -34.89
C GLN A 169 -8.76 -17.73 -36.03
N ASP A 170 -8.08 -18.86 -36.17
CA ASP A 170 -7.25 -19.12 -37.36
C ASP A 170 -8.19 -19.20 -38.56
N GLN A 171 -7.92 -18.35 -39.56
CA GLN A 171 -8.70 -18.22 -40.79
C GLN A 171 -8.13 -19.13 -41.88
#